data_AF-A0A919PFH0-F1
#
_entry.id   AF-A0A919PFH0-F1
#
_cell.length_a   1.000
_cell.length_b   1.000
_cell.length_c   1.000
_cell.angle_alpha   90.00
_cell.angle_beta   90.00
_cell.angle_gamma   90.00
#
_symmetry.space_group_name_H-M   'P 1'
#
loop_
_entity.id
_entity.type
_entity.pdbx_description
1 polymer ?
#
loop_
_entity_poly.entity_id
_entity_poly.type
_entity_poly.pdbx_seq_one_letter_code
_entity_poly.pdbx_strand_id
1 'polypeptide(L)'
;MLVTVPTMDLVDGWDDETVQDAVDALQDMVLWEMSPQRWEHVNELMGLIDVAFRARDVGALRAAVLELEAGGVIRLGRIGSKVETKIPPPVFERRNTLVHTLTSEHRDPPEDGRDSSRPG
;
A
#
# COMPACT_ATOMS: atom_id res chain seq x y z
N MET A 1 -16.42 30.82 21.55
CA MET A 1 -15.43 30.27 20.61
C MET A 1 -15.58 28.76 20.65
N LEU A 2 -16.35 28.19 19.73
CA LEU A 2 -16.57 26.74 19.67
C LEU A 2 -15.38 26.16 18.92
N VAL A 3 -14.57 25.36 19.60
CA VAL A 3 -13.53 24.55 18.98
C VAL A 3 -14.24 23.32 18.46
N THR A 4 -14.49 23.27 17.16
CA THR A 4 -14.92 22.06 16.47
C THR A 4 -13.77 21.06 16.56
N VAL A 5 -13.91 20.08 17.44
CA VAL A 5 -13.11 18.85 17.39
C VAL A 5 -13.43 18.15 16.06
N PRO A 6 -12.44 17.81 15.22
CA PRO A 6 -12.71 17.06 14.01
C PRO A 6 -13.29 15.71 14.38
N THR A 7 -14.41 15.39 13.74
CA THR A 7 -15.12 14.12 13.78
C THR A 7 -14.11 12.97 13.72
N MET A 8 -14.02 12.21 14.81
CA MET A 8 -13.42 10.88 14.83
C MET A 8 -14.38 9.95 14.07
N ASP A 9 -14.48 10.15 12.76
CA ASP A 9 -14.98 9.12 11.86
C ASP A 9 -13.83 8.12 11.64
N LEU A 10 -14.16 6.84 11.46
CA LEU A 10 -13.24 5.69 11.34
C LEU A 10 -12.82 5.01 12.65
N VAL A 11 -13.80 4.60 13.45
CA VAL A 11 -13.68 3.40 14.30
C VAL A 11 -14.49 2.29 13.61
N ASP A 12 -13.82 1.54 12.74
CA ASP A 12 -14.15 0.17 12.22
C ASP A 12 -13.81 -0.04 10.74
N GLY A 13 -13.51 1.04 10.00
CA GLY A 13 -13.01 1.00 8.62
C GLY A 13 -11.49 1.14 8.54
N TRP A 14 -10.92 0.68 7.43
CA TRP A 14 -9.56 1.08 7.04
C TRP A 14 -9.41 2.61 7.11
N ASP A 15 -8.21 3.08 7.43
CA ASP A 15 -7.88 4.45 7.05
C ASP A 15 -7.72 4.48 5.54
N ASP A 16 -8.79 4.82 4.83
CA ASP A 16 -8.86 4.85 3.37
C ASP A 16 -7.70 5.65 2.77
N GLU A 17 -7.27 6.72 3.46
CA GLU A 17 -6.08 7.52 3.12
C GLU A 17 -4.82 6.65 3.16
N THR A 18 -4.54 5.95 4.28
CA THR A 18 -3.38 5.06 4.40
C THR A 18 -3.39 3.91 3.38
N VAL A 19 -4.55 3.33 3.06
CA VAL A 19 -4.63 2.27 2.05
C VAL A 19 -4.37 2.83 0.65
N GLN A 20 -4.89 4.01 0.34
CA GLN A 20 -4.63 4.68 -0.93
C GLN A 20 -3.15 5.04 -1.07
N ASP A 21 -2.52 5.59 -0.02
CA ASP A 21 -1.09 5.89 0.01
C ASP A 21 -0.24 4.64 -0.23
N ALA A 22 -0.62 3.51 0.39
CA ALA A 22 0.04 2.23 0.16
C ALA A 22 -0.03 1.81 -1.31
N VAL A 23 -1.21 1.92 -1.92
CA VAL A 23 -1.42 1.57 -3.33
C VAL A 23 -0.60 2.49 -4.25
N ASP A 24 -0.60 3.80 -3.99
CA ASP A 24 0.14 4.77 -4.79
C ASP A 24 1.66 4.54 -4.68
N ALA A 25 2.18 4.32 -3.48
CA ALA A 25 3.59 4.00 -3.26
C ALA A 25 4.01 2.70 -3.99
N LEU A 26 3.19 1.64 -3.88
CA LEU A 26 3.42 0.38 -4.60
C LEU A 26 3.35 0.57 -6.11
N GLN A 27 2.46 1.45 -6.59
CA GLN A 27 2.34 1.75 -8.00
C GLN A 27 3.60 2.42 -8.56
N ASP A 28 4.14 3.38 -7.82
CA ASP A 28 5.33 4.16 -8.16
C ASP A 28 6.64 3.35 -8.15
N MET A 29 6.69 2.18 -7.49
CA MET A 29 7.88 1.32 -7.44
C MET A 29 8.46 0.96 -8.81
N VAL A 30 7.63 0.94 -9.87
CA VAL A 30 8.10 0.67 -11.25
C VAL A 30 9.03 1.76 -11.79
N LEU A 31 9.04 2.93 -11.17
CA LEU A 31 9.89 4.07 -11.51
C LEU A 31 11.17 4.11 -10.67
N TRP A 32 11.33 3.22 -9.70
CA TRP A 32 12.44 3.27 -8.77
C TRP A 32 13.66 2.55 -9.34
N GLU A 33 14.82 3.16 -9.13
CA GLU A 33 16.10 2.60 -9.53
C GLU A 33 17.00 2.53 -8.28
N MET A 34 17.27 1.33 -7.81
CA MET A 34 18.00 1.11 -6.57
C MET A 34 18.86 -0.16 -6.60
N SER A 35 19.79 -0.27 -5.65
CA SER A 35 20.65 -1.45 -5.55
C SER A 35 19.87 -2.69 -5.10
N PRO A 36 20.38 -3.91 -5.38
CA PRO A 36 19.75 -5.16 -4.92
C PRO A 36 19.44 -5.18 -3.42
N GLN A 37 20.34 -4.67 -2.58
CA GLN A 37 20.14 -4.63 -1.12
C GLN A 37 18.97 -3.73 -0.70
N ARG A 38 18.70 -2.65 -1.46
CA ARG A 38 17.54 -1.80 -1.21
C ARG A 38 16.25 -2.49 -1.66
N TRP A 39 16.30 -3.25 -2.75
CA TRP A 39 15.16 -4.07 -3.17
C TRP A 39 14.82 -5.17 -2.16
N GLU A 40 15.81 -5.76 -1.50
CA GLU A 40 15.59 -6.71 -0.39
C GLU A 40 14.83 -6.04 0.76
N HIS A 41 15.25 -4.83 1.15
CA HIS A 41 14.55 -4.08 2.20
C HIS A 41 13.12 -3.70 1.80
N VAL A 42 12.90 -3.22 0.57
CA VAL A 42 11.56 -2.95 0.05
C VAL A 42 10.69 -4.21 0.07
N ASN A 43 11.27 -5.38 -0.21
CA ASN A 43 10.56 -6.65 -0.15
C ASN A 43 10.14 -7.05 1.28
N GLU A 44 10.92 -6.68 2.30
CA GLU A 44 10.56 -6.83 3.71
C GLU A 44 9.41 -5.89 4.09
N LEU A 45 9.49 -4.62 3.69
CA LEU A 45 8.45 -3.62 3.94
C LEU A 45 7.10 -4.04 3.32
N MET A 46 7.10 -4.56 2.09
CA MET A 46 5.88 -5.14 1.49
C MET A 46 5.30 -6.30 2.31
N GLY A 47 6.16 -7.10 2.96
CA GLY A 47 5.71 -8.14 3.89
C GLY A 47 5.06 -7.56 5.16
N LEU A 48 5.62 -6.48 5.69
CA LEU A 48 5.03 -5.77 6.84
C LEU A 48 3.69 -5.13 6.49
N ILE A 49 3.55 -4.55 5.29
CA ILE A 49 2.28 -4.03 4.78
C ILE A 49 1.23 -5.14 4.69
N ASP A 50 1.56 -6.31 4.11
CA ASP A 50 0.62 -7.45 4.03
C ASP A 50 0.19 -7.93 5.43
N VAL A 51 1.14 -8.06 6.36
CA VAL A 51 0.84 -8.49 7.74
C VAL A 51 -0.02 -7.47 8.47
N ALA A 52 0.33 -6.19 8.43
CA ALA A 52 -0.43 -5.12 9.08
C ALA A 52 -1.84 -4.99 8.47
N PHE A 53 -1.94 -5.13 7.14
CA PHE A 53 -3.21 -5.13 6.45
C PHE A 53 -4.11 -6.30 6.89
N ARG A 54 -3.59 -7.53 6.90
CA ARG A 54 -4.39 -8.68 7.36
C ARG A 54 -4.75 -8.63 8.84
N ALA A 55 -3.90 -8.03 9.66
CA ALA A 55 -4.13 -7.86 11.10
C ALA A 55 -5.07 -6.69 11.42
N ARG A 56 -5.48 -5.87 10.44
CA ARG A 56 -6.19 -4.59 10.65
C ARG A 56 -5.46 -3.65 11.60
N ASP A 57 -4.13 -3.69 11.59
CA ASP A 57 -3.28 -2.81 12.39
C ASP A 57 -2.97 -1.54 11.58
N VAL A 58 -3.84 -0.54 11.72
CA VAL A 58 -3.72 0.75 11.01
C VAL A 58 -2.41 1.47 11.37
N GLY A 59 -1.96 1.36 12.62
CA GLY A 59 -0.73 2.00 13.08
C GLY A 59 0.50 1.38 12.42
N ALA A 60 0.57 0.05 12.39
CA ALA A 60 1.65 -0.68 11.73
C ALA A 60 1.61 -0.48 10.20
N LEU A 61 0.43 -0.45 9.60
CA LEU A 61 0.26 -0.23 8.17
C LEU A 61 0.80 1.15 7.78
N ARG A 62 0.37 2.21 8.46
CA ARG A 62 0.83 3.57 8.21
C ARG A 62 2.35 3.71 8.39
N ALA A 63 2.91 3.10 9.45
CA ALA A 63 4.35 3.10 9.67
C ALA A 63 5.12 2.41 8.53
N ALA A 64 4.64 1.26 8.06
CA ALA A 64 5.27 0.52 6.97
C ALA A 64 5.18 1.26 5.62
N VAL A 65 4.06 1.92 5.34
CA VAL A 65 3.87 2.74 4.13
C VAL A 65 4.82 3.94 4.15
N LEU A 66 4.92 4.67 5.25
CA LEU A 66 5.84 5.81 5.39
C LEU A 66 7.30 5.40 5.15
N GLU A 67 7.72 4.25 5.68
CA GLU A 67 9.07 3.73 5.46
C GLU A 67 9.30 3.31 4.01
N LEU A 68 8.28 2.70 3.37
CA LEU A 68 8.34 2.34 1.96
C LEU A 68 8.51 3.58 1.08
N GLU A 69 7.73 4.63 1.30
CA GLU A 69 7.84 5.90 0.58
C GLU A 69 9.20 6.56 0.76
N ALA A 70 9.75 6.54 1.98
CA ALA A 70 11.07 7.07 2.26
C ALA A 70 12.17 6.36 1.44
N GLY A 71 12.00 5.06 1.17
CA GLY A 71 12.90 4.28 0.31
C GLY A 71 12.84 4.65 -1.18
N GLY A 72 11.69 5.18 -1.64
CA GLY A 72 11.42 5.55 -3.04
C GLY A 72 11.97 6.89 -3.50
N VAL A 73 12.41 7.75 -2.57
CA VAL A 73 12.85 9.14 -2.86
C VAL A 73 14.16 9.22 -3.67
N ILE A 74 14.82 8.10 -3.96
CA ILE A 74 16.01 8.08 -4.84
C ILE A 74 15.57 8.03 -6.31
N ARG A 75 14.82 9.05 -6.75
CA ARG A 75 14.68 9.36 -8.19
C ARG A 75 16.05 9.83 -8.67
N LEU A 76 16.79 8.96 -9.37
CA LEU A 76 18.14 9.23 -9.86
C LEU A 76 18.18 10.45 -10.79
N GLY A 77 18.46 11.62 -10.23
CA GLY A 77 19.05 12.76 -10.94
C GLY A 77 20.56 12.59 -11.18
N ARG A 78 21.12 11.37 -11.08
CA ARG A 78 22.56 11.16 -11.24
C ARG A 78 22.90 10.59 -12.61
N ILE A 79 23.17 11.50 -13.55
CA ILE A 79 23.74 11.18 -14.85
C ILE A 79 25.06 10.40 -14.64
N GLY A 80 25.12 9.16 -15.15
CA GLY A 80 26.38 8.41 -15.29
C GLY A 80 26.54 7.14 -14.46
N SER A 81 25.61 6.77 -13.57
CA SER A 81 25.65 5.46 -12.89
C SER A 81 24.74 4.47 -13.59
N LYS A 82 25.32 3.37 -14.08
CA LYS A 82 24.60 2.22 -14.65
C LYS A 82 23.94 1.44 -13.50
N VAL A 83 22.86 1.96 -12.95
CA VAL A 83 22.05 1.25 -11.95
C VAL A 83 21.29 0.15 -12.70
N GLU A 84 21.16 -1.04 -12.10
CA GLU A 84 20.25 -2.06 -12.64
C GLU A 84 18.83 -1.51 -12.52
N THR A 85 18.32 -1.00 -13.64
CA THR A 85 17.14 -0.13 -13.72
C THR A 85 15.80 -0.85 -13.62
N LYS A 86 15.79 -2.11 -13.16
CA LYS A 86 14.57 -2.92 -13.17
C LYS A 86 14.33 -3.53 -11.81
N ILE A 87 13.08 -3.38 -11.36
CA ILE A 87 12.52 -4.12 -10.24
C ILE A 87 12.81 -5.63 -10.43
N PRO A 88 13.39 -6.31 -9.42
CA PRO A 88 13.62 -7.75 -9.51
C PRO A 88 12.29 -8.51 -9.68
N PRO A 89 12.23 -9.59 -10.48
CA PRO A 89 10.97 -10.31 -10.73
C PRO A 89 10.20 -10.72 -9.47
N PRO A 90 10.84 -11.24 -8.40
CA PRO A 90 10.12 -11.60 -7.17
C PRO A 90 9.46 -10.40 -6.48
N VAL A 91 10.10 -9.23 -6.54
CA VAL A 91 9.59 -7.98 -5.96
C VAL A 91 8.42 -7.46 -6.79
N PHE A 92 8.51 -7.56 -8.12
CA PHE A 92 7.43 -7.16 -9.03
C PHE A 92 6.16 -8.00 -8.85
N GLU A 93 6.32 -9.33 -8.75
CA GLU A 93 5.21 -10.25 -8.52
C GLU A 93 4.51 -9.94 -7.19
N ARG A 94 5.29 -9.79 -6.11
CA ARG A 94 4.73 -9.45 -4.79
C ARG A 94 4.01 -8.10 -4.80
N ARG A 95 4.59 -7.07 -5.44
CA ARG A 95 3.96 -5.76 -5.61
C ARG A 95 2.61 -5.89 -6.31
N ASN A 96 2.51 -6.68 -7.38
CA ASN A 96 1.24 -6.88 -8.09
C ASN A 96 0.20 -7.60 -7.23
N THR A 97 0.59 -8.64 -6.49
CA THR A 97 -0.31 -9.32 -5.55
C THR A 97 -0.80 -8.36 -4.48
N LEU A 98 0.08 -7.57 -3.89
CA LEU A 98 -0.26 -6.66 -2.80
C LEU A 98 -1.18 -5.52 -3.26
N VAL A 99 -0.92 -4.92 -4.43
CA VAL A 99 -1.84 -3.94 -5.04
C VAL A 99 -3.22 -4.54 -5.26
N HIS A 100 -3.29 -5.79 -5.73
CA HIS A 100 -4.57 -6.46 -5.93
C HIS A 100 -5.29 -6.72 -4.60
N THR A 101 -4.61 -7.25 -3.59
CA THR A 101 -5.16 -7.49 -2.25
C THR A 101 -5.70 -6.20 -1.63
N LEU A 102 -4.90 -5.13 -1.63
CA LEU A 102 -5.29 -3.84 -1.07
C LEU A 102 -6.50 -3.25 -1.79
N THR A 103 -6.56 -3.30 -3.12
CA THR A 103 -7.68 -2.69 -3.88
C THR A 103 -8.96 -3.54 -3.88
N SER A 104 -8.84 -4.87 -3.82
CA SER A 104 -10.01 -5.76 -3.77
C SER A 104 -10.62 -5.82 -2.37
N GLU A 105 -9.81 -6.00 -1.32
CA GLU A 105 -10.33 -6.18 0.05
C GLU A 105 -10.70 -4.86 0.73
N HIS A 106 -10.20 -3.72 0.23
CA HIS A 106 -10.63 -2.40 0.68
C HIS A 106 -11.98 -1.97 0.09
N ARG A 107 -12.27 -2.38 -1.15
CA ARG A 107 -13.47 -1.97 -1.89
C ARG A 107 -14.74 -2.67 -1.44
N ASP A 108 -14.66 -3.82 -0.78
CA ASP A 108 -15.83 -4.59 -0.36
C ASP A 108 -16.26 -4.24 1.08
N PRO A 109 -17.30 -3.39 1.29
CA PRO A 109 -18.17 -3.59 2.43
C PRO A 109 -18.85 -4.96 2.26
N PRO A 110 -19.17 -5.68 3.34
CA PRO A 110 -19.88 -6.95 3.23
C PRO A 110 -21.16 -6.72 2.40
N GLU A 111 -21.30 -7.42 1.27
CA GLU A 111 -22.58 -7.45 0.54
C GLU A 111 -23.64 -7.92 1.54
N ASP A 112 -24.47 -6.98 2.00
CA ASP A 112 -25.58 -7.25 2.89
C ASP A 112 -26.50 -8.23 2.16
N GLY A 113 -26.50 -9.47 2.64
CA GLY A 113 -27.42 -10.50 2.18
C GLY A 113 -28.85 -10.10 2.52
N ARG A 114 -29.51 -9.39 1.61
CA ARG A 114 -30.97 -9.22 1.44
C ARG A 114 -31.16 -8.43 0.15
N ASP A 115 -31.95 -8.82 -0.84
CA ASP A 115 -33.20 -9.55 -0.78
C ASP A 115 -33.53 -10.09 -2.19
N SER A 116 -33.92 -11.36 -2.19
CA SER A 116 -34.87 -11.99 -3.09
C SER A 116 -35.83 -11.03 -3.81
N SER A 117 -35.77 -10.99 -5.15
CA SER A 117 -36.97 -10.84 -6.00
C SER A 117 -36.64 -11.17 -7.45
N ARG A 118 -36.82 -12.44 -7.81
CA ARG A 118 -37.14 -12.85 -9.18
C ARG A 118 -38.67 -12.76 -9.29
N PRO A 119 -39.26 -11.90 -10.13
CA PRO A 119 -40.61 -12.15 -10.60
C PRO A 119 -40.55 -13.16 -11.75
N GLY A 120 -41.47 -14.12 -11.72
CA GLY A 120 -41.66 -15.14 -12.75
C GLY A 120 -42.39 -14.66 -13.99
#